data_AF-A0A8J7SVU2-F1
#
_entry.id   AF-A0A8J7SVU2-F1
#
_cell.length_a   1.000
_cell.length_b   1.000
_cell.length_c   1.000
_cell.angle_alpha   90.00
_cell.angle_beta   90.00
_cell.angle_gamma   90.00
#
_symmetry.space_group_name_H-M   'P 1'
#
loop_
_entity.id
_entity.type
_entity.pdbx_description
1 polymer ?
#
loop_
_entity_poly.entity_id
_entity_poly.type
_entity_poly.pdbx_seq_one_letter_code
_entity_poly.pdbx_strand_id
1 'polypeptide(L)'
;MQFLIAYLELTALTVLLVILTYAHVEVAMWTTFGIFVVATLCLLFGWKPPRITGRFKAFMVMFVCFGAAIFMGPKIQAHQEAELAHLRATDVEAYLTTLRTQDEVRWLNALKELRPEQYEVEAKRRQNTAKAAYLAECTDDKAGMAYVMLQNEVREQLRAPSTADFPGRYEPGTRHLGDCIYQVFGKVDAQNGFGAMLRTTFEGRIQYFPESGGWRTLELRVEG
;
A
#
# COMPACT_ATOMS: atom_id res chain seq x y z
N MET A 1 45.95 -16.07 29.32
CA MET A 1 45.45 -17.37 28.84
C MET A 1 43.93 -17.46 28.70
N GLN A 2 43.13 -17.05 29.70
CA GLN A 2 41.66 -17.19 29.65
C GLN A 2 40.99 -16.48 28.45
N PHE A 3 41.46 -15.29 28.07
CA PHE A 3 40.97 -14.58 26.88
C PHE A 3 41.27 -15.32 25.56
N LEU A 4 42.42 -15.99 25.46
CA LEU A 4 42.80 -16.76 24.28
C LEU A 4 41.88 -17.97 24.08
N ILE A 5 41.55 -18.66 25.20
CA ILE A 5 40.64 -19.81 25.20
C ILE A 5 39.23 -19.36 24.78
N ALA A 6 38.73 -18.26 25.36
CA ALA A 6 37.42 -17.71 25.02
C ALA A 6 37.33 -17.29 23.54
N TYR A 7 38.41 -16.70 22.99
CA TYR A 7 38.49 -16.36 21.58
C TYR A 7 38.45 -17.60 20.69
N LEU A 8 39.24 -18.64 20.99
CA LEU A 8 39.24 -19.90 20.24
C LEU A 8 37.88 -20.60 20.26
N GLU A 9 37.16 -20.56 21.38
CA GLU A 9 35.81 -21.13 21.47
C GLU A 9 34.80 -20.35 20.63
N LEU A 10 34.88 -19.01 20.62
CA LEU A 10 34.01 -18.17 19.79
C LEU A 10 34.31 -18.36 18.30
N THR A 11 35.58 -18.47 17.90
CA THR A 11 35.93 -18.74 16.50
C THR A 11 35.49 -20.14 16.08
N ALA A 12 35.66 -21.14 16.93
CA ALA A 12 35.16 -22.50 16.67
C ALA A 12 33.63 -22.53 16.52
N LEU A 13 32.91 -21.80 17.37
CA LEU A 13 31.45 -21.65 17.26
C LEU A 13 31.06 -21.00 15.94
N THR A 14 31.71 -19.91 15.54
CA THR A 14 31.45 -19.23 14.27
C THR A 14 31.70 -20.16 13.08
N VAL A 15 32.83 -20.87 13.07
CA VAL A 15 33.17 -21.83 12.00
C VAL A 15 32.13 -22.96 11.94
N LEU A 16 31.71 -23.50 13.08
CA LEU A 16 30.70 -24.54 13.15
C LEU A 16 29.35 -24.07 12.60
N LEU A 17 28.91 -22.87 13.00
CA LEU A 17 27.67 -22.27 12.49
C LEU A 17 27.75 -22.03 10.98
N VAL A 18 28.89 -21.57 10.47
CA VAL A 18 29.11 -21.43 9.01
C VAL A 18 29.05 -22.79 8.31
N ILE A 19 29.70 -23.82 8.82
CA ILE A 19 29.63 -25.17 8.22
C ILE A 19 28.18 -25.67 8.20
N LEU A 20 27.45 -25.48 9.31
CA LEU A 20 26.03 -25.82 9.41
C LEU A 20 25.18 -25.08 8.39
N THR A 21 25.43 -23.79 8.14
CA THR A 21 24.66 -23.01 7.15
C THR A 21 24.89 -23.53 5.73
N TYR A 22 26.08 -24.06 5.42
CA TYR A 22 26.35 -24.69 4.12
C TYR A 22 25.74 -26.09 3.98
N ALA A 23 25.62 -26.83 5.08
CA ALA A 23 25.06 -28.18 5.06
C ALA A 23 23.52 -28.19 5.08
N HIS A 24 22.92 -27.52 6.07
CA HIS A 24 21.47 -27.50 6.30
C HIS A 24 21.04 -26.17 6.94
N VAL A 25 20.58 -25.23 6.12
CA VAL A 25 20.20 -23.86 6.55
C VAL A 25 19.13 -23.88 7.64
N GLU A 26 18.13 -24.77 7.55
CA GLU A 26 17.08 -24.89 8.57
C GLU A 26 17.64 -25.30 9.94
N VAL A 27 18.53 -26.30 9.96
CA VAL A 27 19.18 -26.76 11.20
C VAL A 27 20.06 -25.65 11.76
N ALA A 28 20.79 -24.93 10.91
CA ALA A 28 21.59 -23.77 11.32
C ALA A 28 20.74 -22.66 11.96
N MET A 29 19.56 -22.39 11.41
CA MET A 29 18.62 -21.39 11.95
C MET A 29 18.14 -21.78 13.34
N TRP A 30 17.61 -22.99 13.51
CA TRP A 30 17.09 -23.47 14.79
C TRP A 30 18.19 -23.58 15.87
N THR A 31 19.38 -24.05 15.50
CA THR A 31 20.53 -24.13 16.41
C THR A 31 21.01 -22.74 16.85
N THR A 32 21.13 -21.79 15.93
CA THR A 32 21.53 -20.42 16.24
C THR A 32 20.51 -19.73 17.14
N PHE A 33 19.21 -19.92 16.87
CA PHE A 33 18.14 -19.41 17.71
C PHE A 33 18.20 -20.01 19.13
N GLY A 34 18.38 -21.33 19.25
CA GLY A 34 18.52 -21.99 20.55
C GLY A 34 19.71 -21.47 21.36
N ILE A 35 20.88 -21.30 20.73
CA ILE A 35 22.08 -20.75 21.38
C ILE A 35 21.85 -19.29 21.79
N PHE A 36 21.20 -18.50 20.94
CA PHE A 36 20.86 -17.11 21.24
C PHE A 36 19.96 -17.02 22.47
N VAL A 37 18.88 -17.81 22.53
CA VAL A 37 17.96 -17.85 23.68
C VAL A 37 18.69 -18.23 24.97
N VAL A 38 19.54 -19.26 24.94
CA VAL A 38 20.34 -19.65 26.10
C VAL A 38 21.26 -18.52 26.56
N ALA A 39 21.93 -17.83 25.62
CA ALA A 39 22.79 -16.69 25.93
C ALA A 39 22.00 -15.49 26.50
N THR A 40 20.79 -15.23 26.01
CA THR A 40 19.90 -14.20 26.56
C THR A 40 19.46 -14.55 27.99
N LEU A 41 19.07 -15.80 28.25
CA LEU A 41 18.69 -16.26 29.59
C LEU A 41 19.86 -16.15 30.59
N CYS A 42 21.10 -16.45 30.16
CA CYS A 42 22.30 -16.20 30.97
C CYS A 42 22.47 -14.74 31.38
N LEU A 43 22.25 -13.81 30.44
CA LEU A 43 22.42 -12.38 30.68
C LEU A 43 21.39 -11.86 31.68
N LEU A 44 20.12 -12.22 31.47
CA LEU A 44 18.98 -11.74 32.27
C LEU A 44 18.94 -12.37 33.66
N PHE A 45 18.99 -13.70 33.73
CA PHE A 45 18.76 -14.44 34.98
C PHE A 45 20.04 -14.85 35.70
N GLY A 46 21.21 -14.59 35.11
CA GLY A 46 22.50 -15.01 35.70
C GLY A 46 22.69 -16.53 35.74
N TRP A 47 21.88 -17.28 34.99
CA TRP A 47 21.99 -18.73 34.85
C TRP A 47 23.33 -19.09 34.19
N LYS A 48 23.99 -20.16 34.65
CA LYS A 48 25.35 -20.55 34.22
C LYS A 48 25.35 -21.95 33.60
N PRO A 49 24.95 -22.10 32.33
CA PRO A 49 25.03 -23.37 31.63
C PRO A 49 26.51 -23.75 31.40
N PRO A 50 26.78 -25.04 31.18
CA PRO A 50 28.14 -25.52 30.94
C PRO A 50 28.76 -24.75 29.76
N ARG A 51 29.99 -24.25 29.97
CA ARG A 51 30.81 -23.44 29.05
C ARG A 51 30.47 -21.94 28.90
N ILE A 52 29.31 -21.44 29.34
CA ILE A 52 29.04 -19.98 29.39
C ILE A 52 29.12 -19.49 30.84
N THR A 53 30.33 -19.21 31.29
CA THR A 53 30.62 -18.99 32.73
C THR A 53 30.40 -17.55 33.21
N GLY A 54 30.09 -16.60 32.33
CA GLY A 54 29.88 -15.19 32.72
C GLY A 54 29.14 -14.34 31.69
N ARG A 55 28.60 -13.21 32.15
CA ARG A 55 27.78 -12.27 31.34
C ARG A 55 28.50 -11.76 30.10
N PHE A 56 29.80 -11.44 30.21
CA PHE A 56 30.58 -10.97 29.06
C PHE A 56 30.67 -12.02 27.93
N LYS A 57 30.85 -13.30 28.29
CA LYS A 57 30.88 -14.40 27.31
C LYS A 57 29.51 -14.65 26.68
N ALA A 58 28.44 -14.57 27.46
CA ALA A 58 27.08 -14.66 26.95
C ALA A 58 26.78 -13.53 25.94
N PHE A 59 27.23 -12.31 26.22
CA PHE A 59 27.12 -11.19 25.28
C PHE A 59 27.86 -11.46 23.96
N MET A 60 29.09 -11.96 24.02
CA MET A 60 29.86 -12.31 22.81
C MET A 60 29.21 -13.43 22.00
N VAL A 61 28.64 -14.45 22.67
CA VAL A 61 27.90 -15.52 22.00
C VAL A 61 26.65 -14.98 21.30
N MET A 62 25.90 -14.06 21.93
CA MET A 62 24.77 -13.40 21.25
C MET A 62 25.23 -12.62 20.02
N PHE A 63 26.36 -11.89 20.12
CA PHE A 63 26.89 -11.13 18.98
C PHE A 63 27.28 -12.05 17.81
N VAL A 64 27.91 -13.20 18.09
CA VAL A 64 28.21 -14.22 17.08
C VAL A 64 26.93 -14.78 16.45
N CYS A 65 25.91 -15.11 17.25
CA CYS A 65 24.63 -15.62 16.75
C CYS A 65 23.90 -14.58 15.88
N PHE A 66 23.94 -13.32 16.29
CA PHE A 66 23.36 -12.21 15.53
C PHE A 66 24.07 -12.02 14.19
N GLY A 67 25.41 -12.05 14.18
CA GLY A 67 26.19 -12.04 12.95
C GLY A 67 25.84 -13.21 12.03
N ALA A 68 25.77 -14.43 12.58
CA ALA A 68 25.39 -15.62 11.81
C ALA A 68 23.99 -15.52 11.20
N ALA A 69 23.01 -14.97 11.94
CA ALA A 69 21.64 -14.77 11.44
C ALA A 69 21.60 -13.81 10.23
N ILE A 70 22.40 -12.74 10.24
CA ILE A 70 22.51 -11.81 9.10
C ILE A 70 23.01 -12.55 7.84
N PHE A 71 24.00 -13.43 8.00
CA PHE A 71 24.55 -14.21 6.87
C PHE A 71 23.59 -15.29 6.33
N MET A 72 22.59 -15.71 7.11
CA MET A 72 21.61 -16.72 6.66
C MET A 72 20.56 -16.16 5.69
N GLY A 73 20.20 -14.88 5.79
CA GLY A 73 19.14 -14.28 4.96
C GLY A 73 19.29 -14.54 3.45
N PRO A 74 20.43 -14.17 2.84
CA PRO A 74 20.67 -14.43 1.41
C PRO A 74 20.63 -15.92 1.04
N LYS A 75 21.02 -16.82 1.95
CA LYS A 75 21.02 -18.27 1.72
C LYS A 75 19.60 -18.84 1.76
N ILE A 76 18.78 -18.39 2.70
CA ILE A 76 17.35 -18.76 2.77
C ILE A 76 16.65 -18.32 1.49
N GLN A 77 16.91 -17.08 1.05
CA GLN A 77 16.35 -16.56 -0.19
C GLN A 77 16.79 -17.40 -1.41
N ALA A 78 18.09 -17.73 -1.51
CA ALA A 78 18.59 -18.57 -2.60
C ALA A 78 17.95 -19.98 -2.61
N HIS A 79 17.71 -20.58 -1.45
CA HIS A 79 17.02 -21.86 -1.35
C HIS A 79 15.57 -21.76 -1.83
N GLN A 80 14.83 -20.73 -1.37
CA GLN A 80 13.46 -20.47 -1.80
C GLN A 80 13.38 -20.20 -3.31
N GLU A 81 14.34 -19.46 -3.87
CA GLU A 81 14.42 -19.20 -5.31
C GLU A 81 14.66 -20.48 -6.11
N ALA A 82 15.51 -21.39 -5.61
CA ALA A 82 15.74 -22.69 -6.25
C ALA A 82 14.49 -23.57 -6.22
N GLU A 83 13.76 -23.60 -5.11
CA GLU A 83 12.49 -24.31 -4.98
C GLU A 83 11.43 -23.75 -5.94
N LEU A 84 11.29 -22.42 -5.99
CA LEU A 84 10.39 -21.75 -6.92
C LEU A 84 10.78 -22.01 -8.39
N ALA A 85 12.07 -22.07 -8.72
CA ALA A 85 12.54 -22.41 -10.06
C ALA A 85 12.20 -23.86 -10.42
N HIS A 86 12.35 -24.78 -9.47
CA HIS A 86 11.94 -26.17 -9.64
C HIS A 86 10.43 -26.30 -9.83
N LEU A 87 9.63 -25.64 -9.00
CA LEU A 87 8.16 -25.60 -9.15
C LEU A 87 7.77 -25.02 -10.51
N ARG A 88 8.39 -23.91 -10.94
CA ARG A 88 8.10 -23.31 -12.26
C ARG A 88 8.33 -24.30 -13.40
N ALA A 89 9.32 -25.18 -13.30
CA ALA A 89 9.63 -26.18 -14.32
C ALA A 89 8.75 -27.44 -14.26
N THR A 90 8.25 -27.80 -13.07
CA THR A 90 7.55 -29.07 -12.83
C THR A 90 6.03 -28.92 -12.66
N ASP A 91 5.61 -27.93 -11.88
CA ASP A 91 4.21 -27.63 -11.58
C ASP A 91 3.99 -26.10 -11.54
N VAL A 92 3.59 -25.58 -12.68
CA VAL A 92 3.29 -24.15 -12.88
C VAL A 92 2.15 -23.70 -11.95
N GLU A 93 1.21 -24.57 -11.59
CA GLU A 93 0.10 -24.20 -10.72
C GLU A 93 0.57 -24.03 -9.28
N ALA A 94 1.29 -25.01 -8.74
CA ALA A 94 1.91 -24.92 -7.42
C ALA A 94 2.86 -23.72 -7.31
N TYR A 95 3.60 -23.43 -8.39
CA TYR A 95 4.43 -22.23 -8.50
C TYR A 95 3.60 -20.94 -8.37
N LEU A 96 2.54 -20.78 -9.17
CA LEU A 96 1.71 -19.57 -9.12
C LEU A 96 0.96 -19.43 -7.80
N THR A 97 0.50 -20.52 -7.18
CA THR A 97 -0.18 -20.46 -5.87
C THR A 97 0.78 -20.04 -4.76
N THR A 98 2.00 -20.56 -4.75
CA THR A 98 3.03 -20.22 -3.77
C THR A 98 3.49 -18.78 -3.96
N LEU A 99 3.67 -18.35 -5.20
CA LEU A 99 4.10 -16.99 -5.50
C LEU A 99 3.05 -15.94 -5.13
N ARG A 100 1.75 -16.26 -5.30
CA ARG A 100 0.64 -15.35 -4.95
C ARG A 100 0.62 -14.97 -3.48
N THR A 101 1.04 -15.87 -2.58
CA THR A 101 1.04 -15.59 -1.13
C THR A 101 2.28 -14.83 -0.67
N GLN A 102 3.39 -14.94 -1.42
CA GLN A 102 4.68 -14.34 -1.06
C GLN A 102 4.90 -12.97 -1.69
N ASP A 103 4.61 -12.83 -2.99
CA ASP A 103 4.88 -11.62 -3.78
C ASP A 103 3.83 -11.47 -4.88
N GLU A 104 2.82 -10.63 -4.61
CA GLU A 104 1.72 -10.36 -5.51
C GLU A 104 2.17 -9.73 -6.84
N VAL A 105 3.18 -8.86 -6.80
CA VAL A 105 3.68 -8.17 -8.00
C VAL A 105 4.40 -9.16 -8.91
N ARG A 106 5.28 -9.98 -8.33
CA ARG A 106 5.98 -11.04 -9.07
C ARG A 106 5.01 -12.10 -9.57
N TRP A 107 3.98 -12.43 -8.80
CA TRP A 107 2.90 -13.34 -9.21
C TRP A 107 2.16 -12.82 -10.44
N LEU A 108 1.75 -11.54 -10.48
CA LEU A 108 1.07 -10.98 -11.65
C LEU A 108 1.93 -11.04 -12.91
N ASN A 109 3.23 -10.73 -12.79
CA ASN A 109 4.17 -10.82 -13.91
C ASN A 109 4.33 -12.25 -14.40
N ALA A 110 4.47 -13.21 -13.48
CA ALA A 110 4.56 -14.63 -13.80
C ALA A 110 3.25 -15.16 -14.43
N LEU A 111 2.09 -14.73 -13.93
CA LEU A 111 0.79 -15.10 -14.46
C LEU A 111 0.63 -14.60 -15.90
N LYS A 112 1.06 -13.36 -16.19
CA LYS A 112 1.06 -12.79 -17.54
C LYS A 112 1.92 -13.60 -18.52
N GLU A 113 3.09 -14.04 -18.08
CA GLU A 113 4.02 -14.82 -18.91
C GLU A 113 3.56 -16.26 -19.12
N LEU A 114 3.12 -16.93 -18.05
CA LEU A 114 2.86 -18.37 -18.07
C LEU A 114 1.40 -18.72 -18.42
N ARG A 115 0.44 -17.84 -18.12
CA ARG A 115 -1.01 -18.07 -18.31
C ARG A 115 -1.74 -16.77 -18.68
N PRO A 116 -1.54 -16.23 -19.89
CA PRO A 116 -2.09 -14.94 -20.30
C PRO A 116 -3.61 -14.86 -20.21
N GLU A 117 -4.34 -15.95 -20.50
CA GLU A 117 -5.81 -15.96 -20.37
C GLU A 117 -6.29 -15.72 -18.94
N GLN A 118 -5.64 -16.35 -17.96
CA GLN A 118 -5.96 -16.15 -16.53
C GLN A 118 -5.56 -14.75 -16.07
N TYR A 119 -4.45 -14.22 -16.59
CA TYR A 119 -4.04 -12.85 -16.35
C TYR A 119 -5.10 -11.84 -16.81
N GLU A 120 -5.66 -12.00 -18.01
CA GLU A 120 -6.71 -11.12 -18.52
C GLU A 120 -7.98 -11.13 -17.63
N VAL A 121 -8.37 -12.30 -17.14
CA VAL A 121 -9.51 -12.43 -16.21
C VAL A 121 -9.23 -11.70 -14.89
N GLU A 122 -8.05 -11.90 -14.31
CA GLU A 122 -7.66 -11.26 -13.06
C GLU A 122 -7.49 -9.74 -13.23
N ALA A 123 -6.90 -9.29 -14.36
CA ALA A 123 -6.76 -7.87 -14.68
C ALA A 123 -8.13 -7.19 -14.80
N LYS A 124 -9.08 -7.82 -15.50
CA LYS A 124 -10.48 -7.34 -15.56
C LYS A 124 -11.14 -7.32 -14.20
N ARG A 125 -10.95 -8.36 -13.38
CA ARG A 125 -11.49 -8.40 -12.02
C ARG A 125 -10.96 -7.22 -11.20
N ARG A 126 -9.66 -6.96 -11.22
CA ARG A 126 -9.03 -5.84 -10.51
C ARG A 126 -9.54 -4.50 -11.02
N GLN A 127 -9.64 -4.34 -12.34
CA GLN A 127 -10.20 -3.13 -12.95
C GLN A 127 -11.65 -2.91 -12.52
N ASN A 128 -12.47 -3.97 -12.52
CA ASN A 128 -13.87 -3.90 -12.09
C ASN A 128 -13.99 -3.56 -10.61
N THR A 129 -13.16 -4.16 -9.75
CA THR A 129 -13.12 -3.85 -8.31
C THR A 129 -12.69 -2.40 -8.07
N ALA A 130 -11.64 -1.94 -8.78
CA ALA A 130 -11.18 -0.56 -8.69
C ALA A 130 -12.24 0.43 -9.19
N LYS A 131 -12.88 0.13 -10.33
CA LYS A 131 -14.00 0.93 -10.86
C LYS A 131 -15.19 0.93 -9.90
N ALA A 132 -15.53 -0.21 -9.29
CA ALA A 132 -16.61 -0.29 -8.32
C ALA A 132 -16.29 0.53 -7.06
N ALA A 133 -15.06 0.46 -6.55
CA ALA A 133 -14.62 1.29 -5.43
C ALA A 133 -14.63 2.79 -5.78
N TYR A 134 -14.18 3.15 -6.97
CA TYR A 134 -14.24 4.52 -7.51
C TYR A 134 -15.68 5.04 -7.57
N LEU A 135 -16.61 4.25 -8.11
CA LEU A 135 -18.01 4.63 -8.22
C LEU A 135 -18.74 4.64 -6.88
N ALA A 136 -18.33 3.81 -5.90
CA ALA A 136 -18.94 3.76 -4.59
C ALA A 136 -18.78 5.05 -3.78
N GLU A 137 -17.75 5.86 -4.08
CA GLU A 137 -17.58 7.18 -3.46
C GLU A 137 -18.48 8.27 -4.09
N CYS A 138 -19.02 7.99 -5.27
CA CYS A 138 -19.85 8.91 -6.03
C CYS A 138 -21.32 8.70 -5.69
N THR A 139 -21.77 9.33 -4.60
CA THR A 139 -23.14 9.26 -4.09
C THR A 139 -23.86 10.59 -4.22
N ASP A 140 -25.20 10.57 -4.13
CA ASP A 140 -26.02 11.79 -4.12
C ASP A 140 -25.65 12.78 -3.00
N ASP A 141 -25.02 12.32 -1.90
CA ASP A 141 -24.57 13.19 -0.81
C ASP A 141 -23.54 14.23 -1.29
N LYS A 142 -22.83 13.94 -2.39
CA LYS A 142 -21.87 14.86 -3.01
C LYS A 142 -22.55 15.95 -3.84
N ALA A 143 -23.86 15.89 -4.10
CA ALA A 143 -24.58 16.89 -4.89
C ALA A 143 -24.50 18.31 -4.30
N GLY A 144 -24.50 18.43 -2.97
CA GLY A 144 -24.28 19.72 -2.31
C GLY A 144 -22.89 20.30 -2.58
N MET A 145 -21.85 19.46 -2.57
CA MET A 145 -20.51 19.90 -2.94
C MET A 145 -20.38 20.22 -4.42
N ALA A 146 -21.03 19.44 -5.29
CA ALA A 146 -21.09 19.71 -6.73
C ALA A 146 -21.65 21.13 -7.00
N TYR A 147 -22.71 21.51 -6.29
CA TYR A 147 -23.27 22.86 -6.34
C TYR A 147 -22.25 23.93 -5.92
N VAL A 148 -21.60 23.76 -4.77
CA VAL A 148 -20.61 24.70 -4.25
C VAL A 148 -19.42 24.86 -5.21
N MET A 149 -18.91 23.76 -5.76
CA MET A 149 -17.76 23.78 -6.66
C MET A 149 -18.05 24.54 -7.95
N LEU A 150 -19.29 24.48 -8.45
CA LEU A 150 -19.70 25.19 -9.66
C LEU A 150 -19.83 26.71 -9.46
N GLN A 151 -20.02 27.18 -8.22
CA GLN A 151 -20.29 28.60 -7.95
C GLN A 151 -19.15 29.53 -8.39
N ASN A 152 -17.89 29.06 -8.32
CA ASN A 152 -16.76 29.88 -8.74
C ASN A 152 -16.78 30.15 -10.24
N GLU A 153 -17.05 29.13 -11.05
CA GLU A 153 -17.16 29.29 -12.51
C GLU A 153 -18.39 30.10 -12.90
N VAL A 154 -19.52 29.92 -12.20
CA VAL A 154 -20.71 30.79 -12.40
C VAL A 154 -20.34 32.24 -12.11
N ARG A 155 -19.66 32.50 -10.99
CA ARG A 155 -19.25 33.84 -10.57
C ARG A 155 -18.39 34.54 -11.62
N GLU A 156 -17.48 33.81 -12.25
CA GLU A 156 -16.61 34.34 -13.32
C GLU A 156 -17.37 34.74 -14.59
N GLN A 157 -18.54 34.16 -14.85
CA GLN A 157 -19.38 34.49 -16.02
C GLN A 157 -20.31 35.70 -15.79
N LEU A 158 -20.44 36.19 -14.55
CA LEU A 158 -21.34 37.29 -14.23
C LEU A 158 -20.71 38.65 -14.55
N ARG A 159 -21.56 39.65 -14.86
CA ARG A 159 -21.11 41.02 -15.13
C ARG A 159 -20.48 41.71 -13.92
N ALA A 160 -20.95 41.40 -12.71
CA ALA A 160 -20.43 41.91 -11.45
C ALA A 160 -20.11 40.76 -10.47
N PRO A 161 -18.99 40.01 -10.68
CA PRO A 161 -18.66 38.80 -9.92
C PRO A 161 -18.64 38.98 -8.40
N SER A 162 -18.18 40.14 -7.92
CA SER A 162 -18.08 40.45 -6.49
C SER A 162 -19.43 40.65 -5.80
N THR A 163 -20.51 40.80 -6.57
CA THR A 163 -21.88 40.99 -6.04
C THR A 163 -22.70 39.70 -6.04
N ALA A 164 -22.12 38.59 -6.51
CA ALA A 164 -22.81 37.31 -6.66
C ALA A 164 -23.14 36.71 -5.30
N ASP A 165 -24.43 36.56 -5.03
CA ASP A 165 -24.99 35.90 -3.85
C ASP A 165 -25.69 34.60 -4.25
N PHE A 166 -25.26 33.50 -3.63
CA PHE A 166 -25.72 32.14 -3.94
C PHE A 166 -26.58 31.61 -2.79
N PRO A 167 -27.82 31.12 -3.06
CA PRO A 167 -28.62 30.46 -2.05
C PRO A 167 -27.88 29.25 -1.44
N GLY A 168 -28.11 28.98 -0.16
CA GLY A 168 -27.50 27.83 0.53
C GLY A 168 -27.98 26.46 0.06
N ARG A 169 -29.00 26.41 -0.81
CA ARG A 169 -29.53 25.17 -1.38
C ARG A 169 -29.66 25.31 -2.90
N TYR A 170 -29.33 24.25 -3.61
CA TYR A 170 -29.54 24.11 -5.04
C TYR A 170 -31.02 23.92 -5.39
N GLU A 171 -31.35 24.09 -6.66
CA GLU A 171 -32.70 23.93 -7.20
C GLU A 171 -33.06 22.45 -7.44
N PRO A 172 -34.36 22.12 -7.49
CA PRO A 172 -34.83 20.79 -7.86
C PRO A 172 -34.24 20.31 -9.20
N GLY A 173 -33.93 19.02 -9.29
CA GLY A 173 -33.29 18.42 -10.46
C GLY A 173 -31.78 18.24 -10.31
N THR A 174 -31.16 18.87 -9.31
CA THR A 174 -29.75 18.62 -8.95
C THR A 174 -29.60 17.20 -8.41
N ARG A 175 -28.75 16.38 -9.03
CA ARG A 175 -28.59 14.95 -8.69
C ARG A 175 -27.33 14.34 -9.30
N HIS A 176 -26.94 13.17 -8.79
CA HIS A 176 -25.96 12.31 -9.45
C HIS A 176 -26.55 11.69 -10.72
N LEU A 177 -25.78 11.69 -11.81
CA LEU A 177 -26.16 11.11 -13.10
C LEU A 177 -25.48 9.75 -13.37
N GLY A 178 -24.61 9.28 -12.48
CA GLY A 178 -23.71 8.15 -12.73
C GLY A 178 -22.31 8.60 -13.16
N ASP A 179 -21.35 7.66 -13.16
CA ASP A 179 -19.94 7.89 -13.56
C ASP A 179 -19.29 9.13 -12.90
N CYS A 180 -19.66 9.39 -11.64
CA CYS A 180 -19.22 10.55 -10.86
C CYS A 180 -19.57 11.91 -11.48
N ILE A 181 -20.58 11.97 -12.34
CA ILE A 181 -21.10 13.20 -12.95
C ILE A 181 -22.34 13.65 -12.18
N TYR A 182 -22.42 14.95 -11.92
CA TYR A 182 -23.53 15.58 -11.22
C TYR A 182 -24.15 16.64 -12.11
N GLN A 183 -25.48 16.62 -12.19
CA GLN A 183 -26.26 17.72 -12.74
C GLN A 183 -26.57 18.68 -11.62
N VAL A 184 -26.34 19.97 -11.85
CA VAL A 184 -26.55 21.04 -10.88
C VAL A 184 -27.45 22.08 -11.50
N PHE A 185 -28.53 22.41 -10.80
CA PHE A 185 -29.40 23.54 -11.08
C PHE A 185 -29.32 24.52 -9.93
N GLY A 186 -29.18 25.81 -10.23
CA GLY A 186 -29.04 26.83 -9.22
C GLY A 186 -29.52 28.19 -9.67
N LYS A 187 -29.52 29.11 -8.71
CA LYS A 187 -29.81 30.53 -8.92
C LYS A 187 -28.69 31.35 -8.31
N VAL A 188 -28.46 32.53 -8.88
CA VAL A 188 -27.53 33.52 -8.36
C VAL A 188 -28.16 34.89 -8.47
N ASP A 189 -28.07 35.67 -7.40
CA ASP A 189 -28.44 37.08 -7.40
C ASP A 189 -27.18 37.91 -7.61
N ALA A 190 -27.15 38.74 -8.64
CA ALA A 190 -26.00 39.59 -8.93
C ALA A 190 -26.42 40.92 -9.57
N GLN A 191 -25.58 41.94 -9.42
CA GLN A 191 -25.83 43.23 -10.05
C GLN A 191 -25.53 43.18 -11.56
N ASN A 192 -26.37 43.84 -12.34
CA ASN A 192 -26.07 44.15 -13.74
C ASN A 192 -25.19 45.42 -13.86
N GLY A 193 -24.89 45.83 -15.10
CA GLY A 193 -24.07 47.03 -15.35
C GLY A 193 -24.68 48.36 -14.87
N PHE A 194 -25.94 48.36 -14.45
CA PHE A 194 -26.64 49.52 -13.89
C PHE A 194 -26.79 49.47 -12.37
N GLY A 195 -26.20 48.46 -11.71
CA GLY A 195 -26.30 48.27 -10.26
C GLY A 195 -27.63 47.69 -9.78
N ALA A 196 -28.52 47.28 -10.69
CA ALA A 196 -29.75 46.60 -10.31
C ALA A 196 -29.48 45.12 -10.01
N MET A 197 -30.01 44.61 -8.90
CA MET A 197 -29.90 43.20 -8.53
C MET A 197 -30.86 42.36 -9.38
N LEU A 198 -30.31 41.41 -10.13
CA LEU A 198 -31.08 40.46 -10.95
C LEU A 198 -30.84 39.04 -10.48
N ARG A 199 -31.90 38.23 -10.54
CA ARG A 199 -31.86 36.80 -10.27
C ARG A 199 -31.70 36.04 -11.58
N THR A 200 -30.62 35.29 -11.69
CA THR A 200 -30.22 34.53 -12.87
C THR A 200 -30.22 33.05 -12.51
N THR A 201 -30.64 32.19 -13.44
CA THR A 201 -30.59 30.73 -13.28
C THR A 201 -29.36 30.17 -13.96
N PHE A 202 -28.83 29.07 -13.44
CA PHE A 202 -27.76 28.34 -14.12
C PHE A 202 -27.98 26.83 -14.04
N GLU A 203 -27.50 26.15 -15.06
CA GLU A 203 -27.42 24.70 -15.16
C GLU A 203 -25.98 24.31 -15.48
N GLY A 204 -25.46 23.29 -14.82
CA GLY A 204 -24.18 22.71 -15.22
C GLY A 204 -24.04 21.24 -14.92
N ARG A 205 -23.04 20.65 -15.56
CA ARG A 205 -22.59 19.28 -15.33
C ARG A 205 -21.15 19.33 -14.84
N ILE A 206 -20.91 18.68 -13.70
CA ILE A 206 -19.58 18.65 -13.07
C ILE A 206 -19.21 17.22 -12.72
N GLN A 207 -17.95 16.88 -12.92
CA GLN A 207 -17.40 15.55 -12.62
C GLN A 207 -16.55 15.61 -11.36
N TYR A 208 -16.76 14.64 -10.48
CA TYR A 208 -15.92 14.40 -9.31
C TYR A 208 -14.83 13.37 -9.62
N PHE A 209 -13.62 13.60 -9.09
CA PHE A 209 -12.49 12.68 -9.17
C PHE A 209 -12.14 12.17 -7.76
N PRO A 210 -12.72 11.03 -7.33
CA PRO A 210 -12.40 10.38 -6.06
C PRO A 210 -10.91 10.30 -5.73
N GLU A 211 -10.08 9.91 -6.70
CA GLU A 211 -8.64 9.72 -6.54
C GLU A 211 -7.89 10.96 -6.05
N SER A 212 -8.32 12.15 -6.48
CA SER A 212 -7.69 13.43 -6.12
C SER A 212 -8.55 14.28 -5.19
N GLY A 213 -9.81 13.90 -4.97
CA GLY A 213 -10.83 14.74 -4.36
C GLY A 213 -11.21 15.97 -5.21
N GLY A 214 -10.74 16.05 -6.45
CA GLY A 214 -10.92 17.19 -7.34
C GLY A 214 -12.26 17.21 -8.07
N TRP A 215 -12.59 18.36 -8.65
CA TRP A 215 -13.80 18.57 -9.45
C TRP A 215 -13.43 19.20 -10.79
N ARG A 216 -14.18 18.87 -11.83
CA ARG A 216 -14.04 19.47 -13.16
C ARG A 216 -15.40 19.75 -13.77
N THR A 217 -15.62 20.98 -14.16
CA THR A 217 -16.82 21.34 -14.92
C THR A 217 -16.74 20.79 -16.34
N LEU A 218 -17.81 20.13 -16.76
CA LEU A 218 -17.97 19.58 -18.10
C LEU A 218 -18.79 20.53 -18.97
N GLU A 219 -19.83 21.12 -18.39
CA GLU A 219 -20.72 22.07 -19.06
C GLU A 219 -21.27 23.05 -18.03
N LEU A 220 -21.40 24.31 -18.42
CA LEU A 220 -22.05 25.35 -17.62
C LEU A 220 -22.81 26.30 -18.54
N ARG A 221 -24.06 26.55 -18.22
CA ARG A 221 -24.94 27.53 -18.86
C ARG A 221 -25.51 28.46 -17.80
N VAL A 222 -25.32 29.75 -18.00
CA VAL A 222 -25.87 30.81 -17.15
C VAL A 222 -26.90 31.58 -17.99
N GLU A 223 -28.15 31.60 -17.55
CA GLU A 223 -29.27 32.25 -18.23
C GLU A 223 -29.65 33.53 -17.50
N GLY A 224 -29.27 34.69 -18.07
CA GLY A 224 -29.50 36.02 -17.50
C GLY A 224 -29.66 37.11 -18.56
#